data_AF-A0A1Q7NWI5-F1
#
_entry.id   AF-A0A1Q7NWI5-F1
#
_cell.length_a   1.000
_cell.length_b   1.000
_cell.length_c   1.000
_cell.angle_alpha   90.00
_cell.angle_beta   90.00
_cell.angle_gamma   90.00
#
_symmetry.space_group_name_H-M   'P 1'
#
loop_
_entity.id
_entity.type
_entity.pdbx_description
1 polymer ?
#
loop_
_entity_poly.entity_id
_entity_poly.type
_entity_poly.pdbx_seq_one_letter_code
_entity_poly.pdbx_strand_id
1 'polypeptide(L)'
;MSALFAVLLIIPIGLQSAQATTWYPGEGLKQGDYFRYSVCWIDFHNCAPLEIDFWVKNQTSDGSGWNLEFLAIDGTIVQKGTVTIGMITPDPTYSDPNVADYANVYKNTISWLDSCATKDSPKDFNLPAWCRNGGVGGSPVVPKGQADIAVQAGSYKTWMIGWHKGEDDNTIWVVPNLPFPVKAQIFADVTNPPAPPQYIFELLQTGNNLTEPQFIQQANSTALNGANPDCPVPDMQHDAVHDSKTTDSGSVTVDYRYSPSFPHQGCLIEWRISFEKNFDLTQKYSAVHYDIFTVDQNGVKLGSVAQDRGWSDLFAPVGDDDRTITMKQPPPVTHFVMAVLGTGPQGSLTDTSLSGTIQVDVKTAEPIPEFPVTVFLIMAVVIAIGILFTRFRSGLSIKF
;
A
#
# COMPACT_ATOMS: atom_id res chain seq x y z
N MET A 1 19.56 54.91 2.59
CA MET A 1 18.54 54.06 3.23
C MET A 1 17.31 54.08 2.34
N SER A 2 17.20 53.13 1.41
CA SER A 2 16.05 52.99 0.50
C SER A 2 15.42 51.64 0.78
N ALA A 3 14.23 51.64 1.36
CA ALA A 3 13.43 50.44 1.57
C ALA A 3 12.64 50.14 0.29
N LEU A 4 13.01 49.08 -0.42
CA LEU A 4 12.17 48.45 -1.43
C LEU A 4 11.14 47.58 -0.71
N PHE A 5 9.88 48.03 -0.71
CA PHE A 5 8.74 47.16 -0.39
C PHE A 5 8.43 46.30 -1.63
N ALA A 6 8.80 45.03 -1.57
CA ALA A 6 8.31 44.03 -2.51
C ALA A 6 6.88 43.66 -2.10
N VAL A 7 5.90 44.13 -2.87
CA VAL A 7 4.51 43.68 -2.77
C VAL A 7 4.46 42.28 -3.37
N LEU A 8 4.31 41.28 -2.49
CA LEU A 8 4.06 39.89 -2.88
C LEU A 8 2.63 39.83 -3.47
N LEU A 9 2.53 39.75 -4.80
CA LEU A 9 1.28 39.49 -5.52
C LEU A 9 0.85 38.04 -5.22
N ILE A 10 -0.03 37.89 -4.23
CA ILE A 10 -0.80 36.66 -4.05
C ILE A 10 -1.78 36.61 -5.22
N ILE A 11 -1.45 35.84 -6.25
CA ILE A 11 -2.39 35.52 -7.32
C ILE A 11 -3.46 34.61 -6.68
N PRO A 12 -4.74 35.01 -6.65
CA PRO A 12 -5.79 34.08 -6.30
C PRO A 12 -5.83 33.03 -7.42
N ILE A 13 -5.45 31.80 -7.09
CA ILE A 13 -5.72 30.65 -7.96
C ILE A 13 -7.23 30.63 -8.14
N GLY A 14 -7.67 30.98 -9.36
CA GLY A 14 -9.08 31.14 -9.67
C GLY A 14 -9.86 29.88 -9.32
N LEU A 15 -11.02 30.07 -8.69
CA LEU A 15 -12.09 29.08 -8.62
C LEU A 15 -12.32 28.50 -10.02
N GLN A 16 -11.77 27.32 -10.31
CA GLN A 16 -12.04 26.59 -11.54
C GLN A 16 -13.50 26.14 -11.48
N SER A 17 -14.38 26.85 -12.20
CA SER A 17 -15.80 26.56 -12.25
C SER A 17 -16.04 25.24 -12.97
N ALA A 18 -16.70 24.32 -12.27
CA ALA A 18 -17.24 23.06 -12.75
C ALA A 18 -18.32 23.28 -13.82
N GLN A 19 -18.17 22.70 -15.01
CA GLN A 19 -19.29 22.22 -15.85
C GLN A 19 -18.78 21.10 -16.81
N ALA A 20 -18.21 20.00 -16.28
CA ALA A 20 -18.38 18.72 -16.99
C ALA A 20 -19.71 18.14 -16.49
N THR A 21 -20.62 17.82 -17.41
CA THR A 21 -21.93 17.23 -17.07
C THR A 21 -21.79 15.77 -16.70
N THR A 22 -20.84 15.07 -17.31
CA THR A 22 -20.47 13.69 -17.02
C THR A 22 -19.06 13.59 -16.45
N TRP A 23 -18.77 12.52 -15.72
CA TRP A 23 -17.44 12.22 -15.23
C TRP A 23 -17.16 10.70 -15.19
N TYR A 24 -15.90 10.31 -15.35
CA TYR A 24 -15.38 8.98 -15.02
C TYR A 24 -13.92 9.06 -14.54
N PRO A 25 -13.42 8.09 -13.74
CA PRO A 25 -12.01 8.06 -13.37
C PRO A 25 -11.10 7.91 -14.59
N GLY A 26 -10.05 8.74 -14.65
CA GLY A 26 -9.15 8.84 -15.80
C GLY A 26 -9.60 9.84 -16.88
N GLU A 27 -10.75 10.49 -16.72
CA GLU A 27 -11.20 11.49 -17.70
C GLU A 27 -10.23 12.68 -17.80
N GLY A 28 -9.79 12.98 -19.02
CA GLY A 28 -8.85 14.07 -19.27
C GLY A 28 -7.40 13.78 -18.87
N LEU A 29 -7.09 12.55 -18.42
CA LEU A 29 -5.73 12.13 -18.14
C LEU A 29 -4.87 12.21 -19.39
N LYS A 30 -3.67 12.78 -19.25
CA LYS A 30 -2.73 12.97 -20.35
C LYS A 30 -1.29 12.78 -19.90
N GLN A 31 -0.40 12.61 -20.89
CA GLN A 31 1.03 12.53 -20.66
C GLN A 31 1.52 13.73 -19.84
N GLY A 32 2.38 13.44 -18.87
CA GLY A 32 2.97 14.41 -17.99
C GLY A 32 2.18 14.69 -16.72
N ASP A 33 0.90 14.29 -16.64
CA ASP A 33 0.13 14.47 -15.41
C ASP A 33 0.79 13.70 -14.25
N TYR A 34 0.81 14.29 -13.07
CA TYR A 34 1.26 13.61 -11.86
C TYR A 34 0.33 13.89 -10.68
N PHE A 35 0.32 12.95 -9.75
CA PHE A 35 -0.52 12.98 -8.57
C PHE A 35 0.25 12.44 -7.37
N ARG A 36 -0.02 13.01 -6.21
CA ARG A 36 0.51 12.57 -4.92
C ARG A 36 -0.65 12.46 -3.95
N TYR A 37 -0.80 11.30 -3.32
CA TYR A 37 -1.91 11.01 -2.44
C TYR A 37 -1.42 10.48 -1.10
N SER A 38 -1.97 11.00 -0.01
CA SER A 38 -2.00 10.26 1.25
C SER A 38 -3.17 9.31 1.18
N VAL A 39 -2.94 8.03 1.49
CA VAL A 39 -3.92 6.95 1.41
C VAL A 39 -3.81 6.10 2.67
N CYS A 40 -4.93 5.55 3.10
CA CYS A 40 -4.96 4.37 3.96
C CYS A 40 -6.07 3.45 3.45
N TRP A 41 -5.92 2.14 3.66
CA TRP A 41 -6.96 1.15 3.37
C TRP A 41 -6.90 0.05 4.41
N ILE A 42 -8.02 -0.33 5.00
CA ILE A 42 -8.10 -1.30 6.09
C ILE A 42 -7.57 -2.67 5.67
N ASP A 43 -7.82 -3.09 4.43
CA ASP A 43 -7.32 -4.37 3.92
C ASP A 43 -5.83 -4.30 3.51
N PHE A 44 -5.20 -3.13 3.63
CA PHE A 44 -3.76 -2.94 3.44
C PHE A 44 -3.11 -2.38 4.69
N HIS A 45 -2.48 -3.26 5.47
CA HIS A 45 -1.81 -2.90 6.73
C HIS A 45 -2.72 -2.17 7.73
N ASN A 46 -4.04 -2.43 7.71
CA ASN A 46 -5.00 -1.88 8.67
C ASN A 46 -5.10 -0.36 8.68
N CYS A 47 -5.18 0.26 7.49
CA CYS A 47 -5.22 1.72 7.33
C CYS A 47 -3.98 2.41 7.95
N ALA A 48 -2.82 1.74 7.90
CA ALA A 48 -1.57 2.41 8.14
C ALA A 48 -1.33 3.53 7.10
N PRO A 49 -0.66 4.64 7.47
CA PRO A 49 -0.37 5.72 6.53
C PRO A 49 0.49 5.24 5.35
N LEU A 50 0.01 5.49 4.14
CA LEU A 50 0.69 5.21 2.88
C LEU A 50 0.66 6.45 1.99
N GLU A 51 1.75 6.77 1.31
CA GLU A 51 1.74 7.74 0.21
C GLU A 51 1.85 7.00 -1.13
N ILE A 52 0.93 7.31 -2.05
CA ILE A 52 0.92 6.81 -3.42
C ILE A 52 1.09 8.00 -4.37
N ASP A 53 2.18 7.93 -5.12
CA ASP A 53 2.61 8.94 -6.07
C ASP A 53 2.73 8.31 -7.45
N PHE A 54 2.23 8.98 -8.48
CA PHE A 54 2.40 8.49 -9.85
C PHE A 54 2.48 9.62 -10.88
N TRP A 55 3.25 9.36 -11.94
CA TRP A 55 3.41 10.26 -13.08
C TRP A 55 3.14 9.52 -14.39
N VAL A 56 2.33 10.13 -15.25
CA VAL A 56 1.96 9.59 -16.56
C VAL A 56 3.11 9.77 -17.54
N LYS A 57 3.91 8.73 -17.70
CA LYS A 57 5.12 8.73 -18.54
C LYS A 57 4.79 8.84 -20.03
N ASN A 58 3.94 7.94 -20.52
CA ASN A 58 3.47 7.92 -21.91
C ASN A 58 2.25 7.00 -22.06
N GLN A 59 1.57 7.09 -23.20
CA GLN A 59 0.55 6.14 -23.61
C GLN A 59 1.20 4.82 -24.06
N THR A 60 0.53 3.69 -23.84
CA THR A 60 0.96 2.40 -24.40
C THR A 60 0.98 2.44 -25.93
N SER A 61 1.85 1.62 -26.56
CA SER A 61 2.03 1.65 -28.02
C SER A 61 0.79 1.24 -28.81
N ASP A 62 -0.06 0.41 -28.22
CA ASP A 62 -1.35 -0.01 -28.77
C ASP A 62 -2.49 0.99 -28.46
N GLY A 63 -2.20 2.04 -27.68
CA GLY A 63 -3.15 3.07 -27.28
C GLY A 63 -4.17 2.64 -26.22
N SER A 64 -4.06 1.43 -25.67
CA SER A 64 -5.03 0.84 -24.73
C SER A 64 -4.93 1.38 -23.30
N GLY A 65 -3.82 2.02 -22.93
CA GLY A 65 -3.58 2.48 -21.57
C GLY A 65 -2.47 3.52 -21.42
N TRP A 66 -2.09 3.77 -20.17
CA TRP A 66 -1.04 4.70 -19.76
C TRP A 66 0.02 3.97 -18.94
N ASN A 67 1.31 4.17 -19.29
CA ASN A 67 2.41 3.73 -18.45
C ASN A 67 2.72 4.82 -17.44
N LEU A 68 2.77 4.43 -16.17
CA LEU A 68 3.04 5.29 -15.03
C LEU A 68 4.41 4.95 -14.44
N GLU A 69 5.18 5.96 -14.07
CA GLU A 69 6.17 5.79 -13.01
C GLU A 69 5.43 5.90 -11.68
N PHE A 70 5.44 4.83 -10.91
CA PHE A 70 4.66 4.67 -9.69
C PHE A 70 5.61 4.58 -8.48
N LEU A 71 5.28 5.32 -7.43
CA LEU A 71 6.06 5.43 -6.21
C LEU A 71 5.12 5.20 -5.01
N ALA A 72 5.49 4.27 -4.14
CA ALA A 72 4.83 4.01 -2.88
C ALA A 72 5.79 4.30 -1.72
N ILE A 73 5.32 5.01 -0.71
CA ILE A 73 6.05 5.30 0.53
C ILE A 73 5.22 4.77 1.70
N ASP A 74 5.63 3.62 2.21
CA ASP A 74 5.02 2.89 3.33
C ASP A 74 5.97 2.97 4.53
N GLY A 75 5.87 4.08 5.27
CA GLY A 75 6.81 4.41 6.34
C GLY A 75 8.24 4.57 5.80
N THR A 76 9.15 3.70 6.25
CA THR A 76 10.54 3.66 5.77
C THR A 76 10.72 2.87 4.48
N ILE A 77 9.72 2.07 4.06
CA ILE A 77 9.76 1.29 2.83
C ILE A 77 9.35 2.19 1.66
N VAL A 78 10.27 2.36 0.72
CA VAL A 78 10.02 3.11 -0.52
C VAL A 78 10.11 2.12 -1.68
N GLN A 79 9.08 2.05 -2.51
CA GLN A 79 9.09 1.22 -3.72
C GLN A 79 8.75 2.06 -4.94
N LYS A 80 9.62 1.99 -5.95
CA LYS A 80 9.39 2.59 -7.26
C LYS A 80 9.33 1.51 -8.33
N GLY A 81 8.41 1.65 -9.28
CA GLY A 81 8.25 0.72 -10.38
C GLY A 81 7.32 1.26 -11.46
N THR A 82 7.15 0.48 -12.52
CA THR A 82 6.20 0.77 -13.60
C THR A 82 4.84 0.15 -13.29
N VAL A 83 3.77 0.93 -13.48
CA VAL A 83 2.39 0.44 -13.48
C VAL A 83 1.73 0.87 -14.77
N THR A 84 1.05 -0.04 -15.47
CA THR A 84 0.22 0.32 -16.63
C THR A 84 -1.23 0.30 -16.22
N ILE A 85 -1.97 1.38 -16.50
CA ILE A 85 -3.42 1.47 -16.26
C ILE A 85 -4.20 1.52 -17.58
N GLY A 86 -5.41 0.98 -17.60
CA GLY A 86 -6.29 1.03 -18.76
C GLY A 86 -6.84 2.43 -19.08
N MET A 87 -7.32 2.60 -20.32
CA MET A 87 -7.96 3.86 -20.76
C MET A 87 -9.50 3.86 -20.59
N ILE A 88 -10.13 2.68 -20.52
CA ILE A 88 -11.59 2.56 -20.32
C ILE A 88 -11.93 2.61 -18.83
N THR A 89 -11.24 1.78 -18.05
CA THR A 89 -11.12 1.87 -16.60
C THR A 89 -9.64 2.05 -16.30
N PRO A 90 -9.26 2.97 -15.39
CA PRO A 90 -7.87 3.17 -14.99
C PRO A 90 -7.40 2.07 -14.02
N ASP A 91 -7.86 0.84 -14.22
CA ASP A 91 -7.41 -0.36 -13.52
C ASP A 91 -5.96 -0.70 -13.93
N PRO A 92 -5.11 -1.13 -12.97
CA PRO A 92 -3.81 -1.71 -13.31
C PRO A 92 -3.96 -2.96 -14.19
N THR A 93 -3.36 -2.93 -15.38
CA THR A 93 -3.24 -4.06 -16.31
C THR A 93 -1.87 -4.73 -16.25
N TYR A 94 -0.88 -4.01 -15.74
CA TYR A 94 0.46 -4.48 -15.44
C TYR A 94 1.03 -3.72 -14.24
N SER A 95 1.88 -4.39 -13.45
CA SER A 95 2.65 -3.75 -12.38
C SER A 95 3.96 -4.51 -12.20
N ASP A 96 5.07 -3.79 -12.02
CA ASP A 96 6.32 -4.41 -11.58
C ASP A 96 6.09 -5.12 -10.23
N PRO A 97 6.72 -6.29 -9.98
CA PRO A 97 6.42 -7.10 -8.79
C PRO A 97 6.54 -6.35 -7.46
N ASN A 98 7.49 -5.42 -7.34
CA ASN A 98 7.73 -4.67 -6.10
C ASN A 98 6.69 -3.57 -5.81
N VAL A 99 5.85 -3.23 -6.78
CA VAL A 99 4.76 -2.24 -6.61
C VAL A 99 3.36 -2.83 -6.80
N ALA A 100 3.24 -4.14 -7.05
CA ALA A 100 1.98 -4.79 -7.35
C ALA A 100 0.93 -4.65 -6.23
N ASP A 101 1.33 -4.83 -4.97
CA ASP A 101 0.42 -4.68 -3.83
C ASP A 101 -0.05 -3.22 -3.68
N TYR A 102 0.84 -2.25 -3.87
CA TYR A 102 0.50 -0.82 -3.83
C TYR A 102 -0.40 -0.39 -5.00
N ALA A 103 -0.19 -0.96 -6.20
CA ALA A 103 -1.08 -0.76 -7.34
C ALA A 103 -2.50 -1.30 -7.04
N ASN A 104 -2.60 -2.39 -6.28
CA ASN A 104 -3.88 -2.91 -5.80
C ASN A 104 -4.53 -1.95 -4.77
N VAL A 105 -3.75 -1.28 -3.91
CA VAL A 105 -4.29 -0.21 -3.04
C VAL A 105 -4.89 0.92 -3.88
N TYR A 106 -4.15 1.43 -4.87
CA TYR A 106 -4.65 2.45 -5.80
C TYR A 106 -5.97 2.03 -6.46
N LYS A 107 -6.04 0.79 -6.95
CA LYS A 107 -7.24 0.22 -7.58
C LYS A 107 -8.47 0.25 -6.67
N ASN A 108 -8.29 -0.21 -5.43
CA ASN A 108 -9.41 -0.36 -4.49
C ASN A 108 -9.76 0.94 -3.74
N THR A 109 -9.04 2.03 -4.00
CA THR A 109 -9.25 3.33 -3.34
C THR A 109 -9.42 4.48 -4.33
N ILE A 110 -8.33 4.98 -4.91
CA ILE A 110 -8.29 6.18 -5.75
C ILE A 110 -9.11 5.99 -7.04
N SER A 111 -9.01 4.81 -7.68
CA SER A 111 -9.73 4.54 -8.94
C SER A 111 -11.10 3.89 -8.76
N TRP A 112 -11.48 3.50 -7.54
CA TRP A 112 -12.62 2.62 -7.23
C TRP A 112 -13.96 3.01 -7.89
N LEU A 113 -14.19 4.30 -8.16
CA LEU A 113 -15.38 4.78 -8.87
C LEU A 113 -15.51 4.23 -10.30
N ASP A 114 -14.48 3.58 -10.84
CA ASP A 114 -14.50 2.94 -12.15
C ASP A 114 -15.45 1.74 -12.21
N SER A 115 -15.73 1.13 -11.05
CA SER A 115 -16.79 0.14 -10.86
C SER A 115 -18.19 0.68 -11.19
N CYS A 116 -18.36 2.00 -11.19
CA CYS A 116 -19.64 2.67 -11.41
C CYS A 116 -19.64 3.55 -12.67
N ALA A 117 -18.51 4.14 -13.05
CA ALA A 117 -18.37 5.07 -14.17
C ALA A 117 -17.14 4.74 -15.01
N THR A 118 -17.30 4.50 -16.31
CA THR A 118 -16.18 4.18 -17.22
C THR A 118 -16.15 5.16 -18.39
N LYS A 119 -15.08 5.15 -19.19
CA LYS A 119 -15.02 5.96 -20.42
C LYS A 119 -16.19 5.70 -21.38
N ASP A 120 -16.64 4.46 -21.47
CA ASP A 120 -17.74 4.06 -22.35
C ASP A 120 -19.13 4.34 -21.73
N SER A 121 -19.19 4.51 -20.41
CA SER A 121 -20.40 4.85 -19.67
C SER A 121 -20.12 5.92 -18.59
N PRO A 122 -19.74 7.14 -19.00
CA PRO A 122 -19.45 8.21 -18.07
C PRO A 122 -20.76 8.63 -17.38
N LYS A 123 -20.67 9.07 -16.12
CA LYS A 123 -21.88 9.31 -15.31
C LYS A 123 -22.17 10.78 -15.14
N ASP A 124 -23.42 11.16 -15.39
CA ASP A 124 -23.90 12.51 -15.16
C ASP A 124 -24.15 12.74 -13.66
N PHE A 125 -23.75 13.91 -13.17
CA PHE A 125 -23.94 14.29 -11.77
C PHE A 125 -25.41 14.52 -11.38
N ASN A 126 -26.32 14.54 -12.35
CA ASN A 126 -27.77 14.61 -12.13
C ASN A 126 -28.46 13.24 -12.17
N LEU A 127 -27.72 12.14 -12.42
CA LEU A 127 -28.31 10.82 -12.36
C LEU A 127 -28.74 10.48 -10.93
N PRO A 128 -29.92 9.86 -10.74
CA PRO A 128 -30.39 9.47 -9.41
C PRO A 128 -29.53 8.37 -8.78
N ALA A 129 -28.74 7.64 -9.58
CA ALA A 129 -27.72 6.70 -9.12
C ALA A 129 -26.67 6.45 -10.22
N TRP A 130 -25.41 6.27 -9.82
CA TRP A 130 -24.32 5.87 -10.69
C TRP A 130 -24.20 4.35 -10.81
N CYS A 131 -24.42 3.62 -9.71
CA CYS A 131 -24.42 2.16 -9.66
C CYS A 131 -25.28 1.65 -8.48
N ARG A 132 -25.60 0.36 -8.52
CA ARG A 132 -26.65 -0.23 -7.69
C ARG A 132 -26.38 -0.14 -6.18
N ASN A 133 -25.15 -0.41 -5.74
CA ASN A 133 -24.75 -0.41 -4.34
C ASN A 133 -23.30 0.09 -4.19
N GLY A 134 -23.00 0.86 -3.14
CA GLY A 134 -21.63 1.27 -2.77
C GLY A 134 -20.83 0.22 -1.97
N GLY A 135 -21.20 -1.05 -2.10
CA GLY A 135 -20.68 -2.16 -1.29
C GLY A 135 -21.78 -3.16 -0.95
N VAL A 136 -21.41 -4.33 -0.43
CA VAL A 136 -22.40 -5.32 0.03
C VAL A 136 -23.26 -4.70 1.14
N GLY A 137 -24.59 -4.71 0.95
CA GLY A 137 -25.55 -4.14 1.90
C GLY A 137 -25.67 -2.61 1.89
N GLY A 138 -24.86 -1.89 1.10
CA GLY A 138 -24.91 -0.43 1.01
C GLY A 138 -26.05 0.08 0.12
N SER A 139 -26.44 1.34 0.31
CA SER A 139 -27.36 2.03 -0.60
C SER A 139 -26.73 2.22 -1.99
N PRO A 140 -27.51 2.62 -3.02
CA PRO A 140 -26.95 3.07 -4.28
C PRO A 140 -25.91 4.18 -4.10
N VAL A 141 -24.93 4.20 -5.01
CA VAL A 141 -23.96 5.30 -5.11
C VAL A 141 -24.61 6.42 -5.89
N VAL A 142 -24.71 7.60 -5.28
CA VAL A 142 -25.44 8.73 -5.83
C VAL A 142 -24.63 10.03 -5.69
N PRO A 143 -24.82 11.00 -6.59
CA PRO A 143 -24.42 12.38 -6.33
C PRO A 143 -25.23 12.95 -5.14
N LYS A 144 -24.55 13.39 -4.08
CA LYS A 144 -25.14 13.98 -2.87
C LYS A 144 -25.19 15.52 -2.91
N GLY A 145 -24.64 16.14 -3.96
CA GLY A 145 -24.56 17.59 -4.14
C GLY A 145 -23.14 18.09 -4.31
N GLN A 146 -22.92 19.38 -4.11
CA GLN A 146 -21.63 20.03 -4.24
C GLN A 146 -21.10 20.52 -2.88
N ALA A 147 -19.79 20.47 -2.69
CA ALA A 147 -19.12 20.99 -1.51
C ALA A 147 -17.79 21.66 -1.89
N ASP A 148 -17.44 22.73 -1.16
CA ASP A 148 -16.11 23.31 -1.21
C ASP A 148 -15.22 22.58 -0.21
N ILE A 149 -14.15 21.95 -0.70
CA ILE A 149 -13.22 21.17 0.12
C ILE A 149 -11.80 21.73 -0.04
N ALA A 150 -11.10 21.84 1.08
CA ALA A 150 -9.66 22.09 1.10
C ALA A 150 -8.91 20.78 1.35
N VAL A 151 -7.89 20.54 0.54
CA VAL A 151 -6.89 19.49 0.66
C VAL A 151 -5.51 20.12 0.51
N GLN A 152 -4.44 19.38 0.81
CA GLN A 152 -3.09 19.93 0.65
C GLN A 152 -2.77 20.40 -0.79
N ALA A 153 -3.35 19.77 -1.82
CA ALA A 153 -3.18 20.20 -3.22
C ALA A 153 -3.90 21.52 -3.57
N GLY A 154 -4.83 22.00 -2.72
CA GLY A 154 -5.57 23.23 -2.95
C GLY A 154 -7.01 23.20 -2.45
N SER A 155 -7.79 24.23 -2.80
CA SER A 155 -9.23 24.29 -2.52
C SER A 155 -10.03 24.10 -3.80
N TYR A 156 -11.03 23.23 -3.74
CA TYR A 156 -11.81 22.81 -4.90
C TYR A 156 -13.31 22.90 -4.63
N LYS A 157 -14.06 23.33 -5.64
CA LYS A 157 -15.49 23.07 -5.71
C LYS A 157 -15.71 21.68 -6.27
N THR A 158 -16.25 20.79 -5.45
CA THR A 158 -16.36 19.35 -5.73
C THR A 158 -17.81 18.90 -5.83
N TRP A 159 -18.03 17.78 -6.51
CA TRP A 159 -19.22 16.97 -6.36
C TRP A 159 -18.97 15.87 -5.32
N MET A 160 -19.92 15.70 -4.40
CA MET A 160 -19.92 14.61 -3.44
C MET A 160 -20.60 13.40 -4.08
N ILE A 161 -19.85 12.34 -4.30
CA ILE A 161 -20.37 11.04 -4.74
C ILE A 161 -20.35 10.10 -3.54
N GLY A 162 -21.49 9.54 -3.15
CA GLY A 162 -21.55 8.79 -1.91
C GLY A 162 -22.73 7.85 -1.79
N TRP A 163 -22.70 7.05 -0.73
CA TRP A 163 -23.76 6.13 -0.34
C TRP A 163 -23.87 6.10 1.19
N HIS A 164 -24.97 5.57 1.69
CA HIS A 164 -25.19 5.35 3.10
C HIS A 164 -25.02 3.86 3.42
N LYS A 165 -24.34 3.55 4.53
CA LYS A 165 -24.19 2.18 5.03
C LYS A 165 -24.04 2.20 6.54
N GLY A 166 -24.85 1.42 7.26
CA GLY A 166 -24.84 1.42 8.72
C GLY A 166 -25.29 2.78 9.27
N GLU A 167 -24.50 3.37 10.17
CA GLU A 167 -24.72 4.73 10.69
C GLU A 167 -23.89 5.78 9.94
N ASP A 168 -23.12 5.37 8.92
CA ASP A 168 -22.10 6.19 8.28
C ASP A 168 -22.47 6.63 6.85
N ASP A 169 -22.04 7.85 6.52
CA ASP A 169 -22.14 8.41 5.17
C ASP A 169 -20.78 8.36 4.47
N ASN A 170 -20.67 7.44 3.54
CA ASN A 170 -19.49 7.26 2.70
C ASN A 170 -19.48 8.33 1.60
N THR A 171 -18.35 9.00 1.42
CA THR A 171 -18.22 10.11 0.46
C THR A 171 -16.87 10.12 -0.26
N ILE A 172 -16.92 10.33 -1.57
CA ILE A 172 -15.79 10.58 -2.47
C ILE A 172 -16.01 11.95 -3.14
N TRP A 173 -15.01 12.82 -3.09
CA TRP A 173 -15.10 14.17 -3.63
C TRP A 173 -14.42 14.26 -5.00
N VAL A 174 -15.23 14.53 -6.02
CA VAL A 174 -14.82 14.56 -7.43
C VAL A 174 -14.76 16.00 -7.93
N VAL A 175 -13.69 16.34 -8.65
CA VAL A 175 -13.58 17.59 -9.40
C VAL A 175 -13.73 17.27 -10.89
N PRO A 176 -14.73 17.81 -11.60
CA PRO A 176 -15.02 17.40 -12.97
C PRO A 176 -13.85 17.53 -13.97
N ASN A 177 -12.92 18.45 -13.72
CA ASN A 177 -11.77 18.70 -14.58
C ASN A 177 -10.48 18.00 -14.11
N LEU A 178 -10.56 17.14 -13.09
CA LEU A 178 -9.44 16.31 -12.64
C LEU A 178 -9.72 14.84 -12.98
N PRO A 179 -8.69 14.10 -13.42
CA PRO A 179 -8.86 12.68 -13.77
C PRO A 179 -9.22 11.79 -12.60
N PHE A 180 -8.82 12.17 -11.38
CA PHE A 180 -9.03 11.37 -10.17
C PHE A 180 -9.68 12.21 -9.07
N PRO A 181 -10.39 11.59 -8.12
CA PRO A 181 -10.99 12.31 -7.00
C PRO A 181 -9.92 12.96 -6.13
N VAL A 182 -10.30 14.02 -5.40
CA VAL A 182 -9.36 14.78 -4.55
C VAL A 182 -9.35 14.31 -3.10
N LYS A 183 -10.41 13.61 -2.66
CA LYS A 183 -10.57 13.13 -1.30
C LYS A 183 -11.58 11.97 -1.25
N ALA A 184 -11.43 11.08 -0.27
CA ALA A 184 -12.48 10.13 0.11
C ALA A 184 -12.48 9.86 1.62
N GLN A 185 -13.65 9.51 2.14
CA GLN A 185 -13.86 9.06 3.52
C GLN A 185 -14.91 7.95 3.50
N ILE A 186 -14.43 6.73 3.66
CA ILE A 186 -15.22 5.51 3.57
C ILE A 186 -15.01 4.70 4.84
N PHE A 187 -16.09 4.15 5.38
CA PHE A 187 -16.14 3.48 6.67
C PHE A 187 -16.40 1.98 6.50
N ALA A 188 -15.78 1.19 7.37
CA ALA A 188 -15.95 -0.26 7.38
C ALA A 188 -17.33 -0.64 7.92
N ASP A 189 -17.77 -1.86 7.59
CA ASP A 189 -18.98 -2.42 8.15
C ASP A 189 -18.69 -3.00 9.54
N VAL A 190 -19.33 -2.46 10.57
CA VAL A 190 -19.17 -2.96 11.94
C VAL A 190 -20.52 -3.24 12.59
N THR A 191 -20.53 -4.25 13.44
CA THR A 191 -21.70 -4.58 14.26
C THR A 191 -21.81 -3.68 15.50
N ASN A 192 -20.71 -3.03 15.91
CA ASN A 192 -20.66 -2.11 17.04
C ASN A 192 -19.93 -0.82 16.63
N PRO A 193 -20.59 0.36 16.64
CA PRO A 193 -19.98 1.64 16.29
C PRO A 193 -18.97 2.12 17.37
N PRO A 194 -18.06 3.06 17.03
CA PRO A 194 -17.91 3.72 15.73
C PRO A 194 -17.19 2.84 14.69
N ALA A 195 -17.61 2.94 13.43
CA ALA A 195 -16.93 2.25 12.34
C ALA A 195 -15.52 2.83 12.11
N PRO A 196 -14.48 2.00 12.03
CA PRO A 196 -13.18 2.47 11.61
C PRO A 196 -13.23 2.85 10.12
N PRO A 197 -12.28 3.68 9.65
CA PRO A 197 -12.14 3.93 8.22
C PRO A 197 -11.88 2.63 7.45
N GLN A 198 -12.67 2.36 6.41
CA GLN A 198 -12.33 1.34 5.42
C GLN A 198 -11.22 1.87 4.52
N TYR A 199 -11.38 3.06 3.95
CA TYR A 199 -10.28 3.76 3.31
C TYR A 199 -10.51 5.27 3.34
N ILE A 200 -9.40 5.99 3.43
CA ILE A 200 -9.34 7.45 3.34
C ILE A 200 -8.24 7.78 2.37
N PHE A 201 -8.45 8.78 1.54
CA PHE A 201 -7.35 9.40 0.83
C PHE A 201 -7.55 10.91 0.70
N GLU A 202 -6.43 11.61 0.53
CA GLU A 202 -6.40 13.04 0.25
C GLU A 202 -5.31 13.34 -0.79
N LEU A 203 -5.66 14.16 -1.79
CA LEU A 203 -4.72 14.63 -2.80
C LEU A 203 -3.77 15.67 -2.19
N LEU A 204 -2.49 15.31 -2.16
CA LEU A 204 -1.40 16.13 -1.63
C LEU A 204 -0.87 17.11 -2.67
N GLN A 205 -0.75 16.68 -3.92
CA GLN A 205 -0.24 17.50 -5.00
C GLN A 205 -0.70 16.95 -6.35
N THR A 206 -0.95 17.81 -7.32
CA THR A 206 -1.13 17.42 -8.72
C THR A 206 -0.56 18.49 -9.65
N GLY A 207 -0.27 18.11 -10.89
CA GLY A 207 0.19 19.02 -11.93
C GLY A 207 0.48 18.27 -13.22
N ASN A 208 1.15 18.95 -14.15
CA ASN A 208 1.61 18.36 -15.41
C ASN A 208 3.07 18.78 -15.65
N ASN A 209 3.94 17.79 -15.90
CA ASN A 209 5.32 17.99 -16.30
C ASN A 209 5.68 16.93 -17.34
N LEU A 210 6.17 17.36 -18.51
CA LEU A 210 6.59 16.45 -19.59
C LEU A 210 7.82 15.61 -19.24
N THR A 211 8.57 16.04 -18.22
CA THR A 211 9.68 15.28 -17.64
C THR A 211 9.26 14.70 -16.30
N GLU A 212 9.82 13.54 -15.95
CA GLU A 212 9.52 12.89 -14.68
C GLU A 212 9.76 13.87 -13.50
N PRO A 213 8.81 14.05 -12.57
CA PRO A 213 9.01 14.96 -11.45
C PRO A 213 10.18 14.58 -10.55
N GLN A 214 10.87 15.57 -9.97
CA GLN A 214 12.06 15.32 -9.11
C GLN A 214 11.77 14.39 -7.92
N PHE A 215 10.58 14.47 -7.32
CA PHE A 215 10.23 13.62 -6.18
C PHE A 215 10.17 12.12 -6.54
N ILE A 216 9.83 11.78 -7.80
CA ILE A 216 9.88 10.40 -8.29
C ILE A 216 11.29 10.04 -8.77
N GLN A 217 12.00 10.96 -9.43
CA GLN A 217 13.36 10.71 -9.93
C GLN A 217 14.36 10.43 -8.79
N GLN A 218 14.22 11.12 -7.65
CA GLN A 218 15.14 11.02 -6.52
C GLN A 218 14.78 9.88 -5.55
N ALA A 219 13.60 9.29 -5.69
CA ALA A 219 13.20 8.15 -4.88
C ALA A 219 14.03 6.92 -5.26
N ASN A 220 14.66 6.32 -4.27
CA ASN A 220 15.36 5.05 -4.42
C ASN A 220 14.53 3.96 -3.74
N SER A 221 14.25 2.88 -4.46
CA SER A 221 13.60 1.73 -3.86
C SER A 221 14.46 1.20 -2.72
N THR A 222 13.86 1.07 -1.54
CA THR A 222 14.47 0.31 -0.45
C THR A 222 14.54 -1.16 -0.84
N ALA A 223 15.65 -1.81 -0.51
CA ALA A 223 15.75 -3.25 -0.70
C ALA A 223 14.69 -3.95 0.16
N LEU A 224 13.78 -4.68 -0.49
CA LEU A 224 12.96 -5.67 0.23
C LEU A 224 13.88 -6.83 0.56
N ASN A 225 14.35 -6.89 1.80
CA ASN A 225 15.08 -8.06 2.29
C ASN A 225 14.11 -9.25 2.23
N GLY A 226 14.36 -10.20 1.33
CA GLY A 226 13.47 -11.33 1.03
C GLY A 226 13.12 -11.51 -0.45
N ALA A 227 13.61 -10.63 -1.33
CA ALA A 227 13.45 -10.76 -2.79
C ALA A 227 14.32 -11.84 -3.44
N ASN A 228 15.03 -12.67 -2.66
CA ASN A 228 15.75 -13.82 -3.22
C ASN A 228 14.68 -14.80 -3.77
N PRO A 229 14.69 -15.11 -5.08
CA PRO A 229 13.68 -16.00 -5.69
C PRO A 229 13.68 -17.42 -5.11
N ASP A 230 14.76 -17.81 -4.43
CA ASP A 230 14.85 -19.09 -3.74
C ASP A 230 14.20 -19.05 -2.34
N CYS A 231 13.83 -17.86 -1.84
CA CYS A 231 13.08 -17.74 -0.59
C CYS A 231 11.74 -18.47 -0.70
N PRO A 232 11.36 -19.28 0.30
CA PRO A 232 10.01 -19.81 0.37
C PRO A 232 9.00 -18.65 0.43
N VAL A 233 7.98 -18.74 -0.41
CA VAL A 233 6.85 -17.81 -0.39
C VAL A 233 5.96 -18.19 0.80
N PRO A 234 5.53 -17.24 1.65
CA PRO A 234 4.54 -17.52 2.69
C PRO A 234 3.29 -18.19 2.12
N ASP A 235 2.90 -19.32 2.71
CA ASP A 235 1.68 -20.08 2.43
C ASP A 235 0.95 -20.37 3.75
N MET A 236 0.05 -19.47 4.11
CA MET A 236 -0.77 -19.59 5.30
C MET A 236 -1.71 -20.80 5.29
N GLN A 237 -1.98 -21.43 4.15
CA GLN A 237 -2.90 -22.55 4.05
C GLN A 237 -2.20 -23.88 4.32
N HIS A 238 -1.00 -24.09 3.77
CA HIS A 238 -0.32 -25.38 3.78
C HIS A 238 1.00 -25.41 4.57
N ASP A 239 1.64 -24.27 4.81
CA ASP A 239 2.93 -24.18 5.51
C ASP A 239 2.92 -23.10 6.59
N ALA A 240 2.17 -23.37 7.65
CA ALA A 240 2.03 -22.41 8.74
C ALA A 240 2.00 -23.07 10.11
N VAL A 241 2.57 -22.37 11.09
CA VAL A 241 2.43 -22.68 12.50
C VAL A 241 1.31 -21.81 13.06
N HIS A 242 0.40 -22.42 13.81
CA HIS A 242 -0.71 -21.75 14.49
C HIS A 242 -0.65 -22.10 15.97
N ASP A 243 -0.75 -21.08 16.82
CA ASP A 243 -0.82 -21.22 18.27
C ASP A 243 -1.56 -20.00 18.88
N SER A 244 -1.94 -20.12 20.14
CA SER A 244 -2.66 -19.05 20.85
C SER A 244 -2.17 -18.96 22.29
N LYS A 245 -1.84 -17.74 22.72
CA LYS A 245 -1.29 -17.48 24.06
C LYS A 245 -1.97 -16.29 24.71
N THR A 246 -2.32 -16.44 25.98
CA THR A 246 -2.74 -15.31 26.81
C THR A 246 -1.51 -14.53 27.27
N THR A 247 -1.61 -13.21 27.18
CA THR A 247 -0.63 -12.26 27.71
C THR A 247 -0.28 -12.54 29.18
N ASP A 248 0.93 -12.18 29.58
CA ASP A 248 1.42 -12.29 30.97
C ASP A 248 0.55 -11.57 32.02
N SER A 249 -0.13 -10.49 31.62
CA SER A 249 -1.12 -9.79 32.43
C SER A 249 -2.49 -10.51 32.52
N GLY A 250 -2.71 -11.52 31.68
CA GLY A 250 -3.97 -12.25 31.59
C GLY A 250 -5.08 -11.49 30.86
N SER A 251 -4.80 -10.33 30.25
CA SER A 251 -5.81 -9.41 29.71
C SER A 251 -6.33 -9.81 28.33
N VAL A 252 -5.43 -10.20 27.44
CA VAL A 252 -5.69 -10.48 26.02
C VAL A 252 -5.16 -11.86 25.66
N THR A 253 -5.92 -12.60 24.87
CA THR A 253 -5.42 -13.80 24.17
C THR A 253 -5.01 -13.43 22.76
N VAL A 254 -3.76 -13.69 22.41
CA VAL A 254 -3.24 -13.45 21.06
C VAL A 254 -3.23 -14.78 20.33
N ASP A 255 -4.15 -14.93 19.39
CA ASP A 255 -4.14 -16.02 18.41
C ASP A 255 -3.24 -15.59 17.26
N TYR A 256 -2.25 -16.42 16.91
CA TYR A 256 -1.30 -16.07 15.88
C TYR A 256 -0.97 -17.24 14.97
N ARG A 257 -0.83 -16.93 13.70
CA ARG A 257 -0.35 -17.83 12.66
C ARG A 257 0.84 -17.20 11.97
N TYR A 258 1.86 -17.99 11.65
CA TYR A 258 2.96 -17.52 10.81
C TYR A 258 3.35 -18.52 9.75
N SER A 259 3.83 -17.99 8.63
CA SER A 259 4.32 -18.75 7.48
C SER A 259 5.54 -18.06 6.86
N PRO A 260 6.53 -18.79 6.35
CA PRO A 260 6.71 -20.26 6.36
C PRO A 260 6.81 -20.84 7.78
N SER A 261 6.61 -22.16 7.95
CA SER A 261 6.79 -22.80 9.27
C SER A 261 8.27 -22.87 9.72
N PHE A 262 9.20 -22.77 8.75
CA PHE A 262 10.64 -22.75 8.98
C PHE A 262 11.31 -21.68 8.09
N PRO A 263 11.11 -20.39 8.40
CA PRO A 263 11.60 -19.28 7.57
C PRO A 263 13.14 -19.20 7.60
N HIS A 264 13.73 -18.86 6.45
CA HIS A 264 15.16 -18.59 6.32
C HIS A 264 15.50 -17.17 6.78
N GLN A 265 16.66 -17.00 7.42
CA GLN A 265 17.22 -15.67 7.64
C GLN A 265 17.34 -14.93 6.29
N GLY A 266 16.90 -13.67 6.27
CA GLY A 266 16.84 -12.82 5.09
C GLY A 266 15.58 -12.98 4.25
N CYS A 267 14.74 -14.00 4.49
CA CYS A 267 13.48 -14.21 3.77
C CYS A 267 12.28 -13.62 4.50
N LEU A 268 11.15 -13.53 3.80
CA LEU A 268 9.89 -13.03 4.36
C LEU A 268 9.24 -14.06 5.27
N ILE A 269 8.62 -13.57 6.34
CA ILE A 269 7.66 -14.27 7.18
C ILE A 269 6.38 -13.42 7.21
N GLU A 270 5.25 -14.04 6.89
CA GLU A 270 3.92 -13.47 7.08
C GLU A 270 3.39 -13.91 8.45
N TRP A 271 2.78 -12.98 9.18
CA TRP A 271 2.05 -13.19 10.42
C TRP A 271 0.58 -12.85 10.20
N ARG A 272 -0.32 -13.65 10.76
CA ARG A 272 -1.72 -13.28 11.00
C ARG A 272 -1.97 -13.29 12.49
N ILE A 273 -2.52 -12.21 13.02
CA ILE A 273 -2.62 -11.98 14.45
C ILE A 273 -4.05 -11.55 14.77
N SER A 274 -4.69 -12.24 15.71
CA SER A 274 -5.99 -11.86 16.27
C SER A 274 -5.85 -11.56 17.76
N PHE A 275 -6.40 -10.43 18.20
CA PHE A 275 -6.44 -10.00 19.60
C PHE A 275 -7.81 -10.33 20.21
N GLU A 276 -7.91 -11.51 20.82
CA GLU A 276 -9.14 -12.09 21.34
C GLU A 276 -9.36 -11.79 22.83
N LYS A 277 -10.63 -11.78 23.24
CA LYS A 277 -11.01 -11.67 24.65
C LYS A 277 -10.71 -12.98 25.36
N ASN A 278 -9.95 -12.91 26.44
CA ASN A 278 -9.52 -14.06 27.24
C ASN A 278 -10.66 -14.98 27.73
N PHE A 279 -11.87 -14.46 27.96
CA PHE A 279 -13.04 -15.25 28.40
C PHE A 279 -14.02 -15.65 27.29
N ASP A 280 -13.83 -15.12 26.07
CA ASP A 280 -14.62 -15.47 24.89
C ASP A 280 -13.75 -15.26 23.64
N LEU A 281 -13.07 -16.33 23.24
CA LEU A 281 -12.14 -16.34 22.09
C LEU A 281 -12.84 -16.06 20.75
N THR A 282 -14.17 -16.09 20.70
CA THR A 282 -14.91 -15.71 19.49
C THR A 282 -15.06 -14.19 19.33
N GLN A 283 -14.72 -13.42 20.37
CA GLN A 283 -14.78 -11.97 20.36
C GLN A 283 -13.38 -11.36 20.35
N LYS A 284 -13.22 -10.32 19.54
CA LYS A 284 -11.96 -9.58 19.40
C LYS A 284 -12.04 -8.23 20.10
N TYR A 285 -10.90 -7.75 20.57
CA TYR A 285 -10.72 -6.35 20.95
C TYR A 285 -10.56 -5.52 19.69
N SER A 286 -11.21 -4.37 19.64
CA SER A 286 -11.02 -3.39 18.56
C SER A 286 -10.01 -2.32 18.99
N ALA A 287 -9.45 -1.62 18.00
CA ALA A 287 -8.54 -0.50 18.18
C ALA A 287 -7.34 -0.85 19.09
N VAL A 288 -6.70 -1.97 18.80
CA VAL A 288 -5.57 -2.48 19.58
C VAL A 288 -4.27 -1.87 19.07
N HIS A 289 -3.50 -1.29 19.99
CA HIS A 289 -2.13 -0.84 19.76
C HIS A 289 -1.17 -1.94 20.21
N TYR A 290 -0.21 -2.29 19.36
CA TYR A 290 0.71 -3.39 19.65
C TYR A 290 2.06 -3.21 18.94
N ASP A 291 3.03 -4.08 19.23
CA ASP A 291 4.25 -4.20 18.44
C ASP A 291 4.76 -5.65 18.46
N ILE A 292 5.60 -5.99 17.48
CA ILE A 292 6.31 -7.27 17.39
C ILE A 292 7.79 -6.96 17.56
N PHE A 293 8.35 -7.40 18.67
CA PHE A 293 9.78 -7.27 18.97
C PHE A 293 10.51 -8.54 18.60
N THR A 294 11.75 -8.39 18.10
CA THR A 294 12.75 -9.46 18.21
C THR A 294 13.57 -9.22 19.46
N VAL A 295 13.84 -10.28 20.22
CA VAL A 295 14.58 -10.22 21.48
C VAL A 295 15.75 -11.20 21.49
N ASP A 296 16.74 -10.95 22.34
CA ASP A 296 17.77 -11.94 22.64
C ASP A 296 17.26 -13.01 23.61
N GLN A 297 18.12 -13.97 23.96
CA GLN A 297 17.79 -15.07 24.89
C GLN A 297 17.43 -14.59 26.31
N ASN A 298 17.76 -13.36 26.67
CA ASN A 298 17.45 -12.75 27.96
C ASN A 298 16.19 -11.85 27.90
N GLY A 299 15.51 -11.79 26.76
CA GLY A 299 14.35 -10.93 26.54
C GLY A 299 14.71 -9.46 26.27
N VAL A 300 15.98 -9.13 25.99
CA VAL A 300 16.39 -7.77 25.64
C VAL A 300 16.00 -7.49 24.20
N LYS A 301 15.30 -6.38 23.97
CA LYS A 301 14.86 -5.94 22.63
C LYS A 301 16.04 -5.72 21.69
N LEU A 302 16.02 -6.43 20.55
CA LEU A 302 16.95 -6.27 19.43
C LEU A 302 16.33 -5.46 18.28
N GLY A 303 15.02 -5.53 18.10
CA GLY A 303 14.31 -4.84 17.02
C GLY A 303 12.82 -4.67 17.30
N SER A 304 12.15 -3.86 16.48
CA SER A 304 10.72 -3.58 16.53
C SER A 304 10.19 -3.43 15.12
N VAL A 305 9.10 -4.13 14.82
CA VAL A 305 8.46 -4.07 13.51
C VAL A 305 7.84 -2.68 13.27
N ALA A 306 7.22 -2.07 14.29
CA ALA A 306 6.71 -0.71 14.17
C ALA A 306 7.83 0.31 13.89
N GLN A 307 8.92 0.26 14.67
CA GLN A 307 10.03 1.20 14.56
C GLN A 307 10.84 1.00 13.28
N ASP A 308 10.94 -0.24 12.79
CA ASP A 308 11.53 -0.52 11.49
C ASP A 308 10.79 0.24 10.37
N ARG A 309 9.46 0.42 10.50
CA ARG A 309 8.62 1.24 9.61
C ARG A 309 8.58 2.73 9.96
N GLY A 310 9.27 3.15 11.01
CA GLY A 310 9.25 4.54 11.49
C GLY A 310 7.98 4.91 12.28
N TRP A 311 7.21 3.92 12.74
CA TRP A 311 6.00 4.11 13.52
C TRP A 311 6.27 3.94 15.02
N SER A 312 5.37 4.52 15.84
CA SER A 312 5.38 4.32 17.30
C SER A 312 4.99 2.90 17.70
N ASP A 313 4.02 2.37 16.98
CA ASP A 313 3.31 1.12 17.23
C ASP A 313 2.62 0.63 15.94
N LEU A 314 2.20 -0.63 15.96
CA LEU A 314 1.28 -1.22 15.01
C LEU A 314 -0.15 -1.06 15.54
N PHE A 315 -1.13 -1.09 14.62
CA PHE A 315 -2.53 -0.84 14.96
C PHE A 315 -3.45 -1.87 14.29
N ALA A 316 -4.33 -2.49 15.10
CA ALA A 316 -5.35 -3.43 14.65
C ALA A 316 -6.76 -2.86 14.96
N PRO A 317 -7.42 -2.19 13.99
CA PRO A 317 -8.68 -1.48 14.20
C PRO A 317 -9.83 -2.41 14.61
N VAL A 318 -9.87 -3.61 14.06
CA VAL A 318 -10.92 -4.61 14.34
C VAL A 318 -10.41 -5.83 15.10
N GLY A 319 -9.16 -5.76 15.60
CA GLY A 319 -8.54 -6.83 16.36
C GLY A 319 -7.85 -7.90 15.53
N ASP A 320 -7.76 -7.71 14.21
CA ASP A 320 -7.01 -8.57 13.30
C ASP A 320 -5.90 -7.78 12.62
N ASP A 321 -4.77 -8.41 12.36
CA ASP A 321 -3.69 -7.82 11.58
C ASP A 321 -2.82 -8.85 10.87
N ASP A 322 -2.44 -8.52 9.64
CA ASP A 322 -1.55 -9.30 8.81
C ASP A 322 -0.25 -8.52 8.59
N ARG A 323 0.89 -9.14 8.92
CA ARG A 323 2.21 -8.50 8.86
C ARG A 323 3.23 -9.36 8.14
N THR A 324 3.71 -8.86 7.01
CA THR A 324 4.88 -9.43 6.34
C THR A 324 6.13 -8.67 6.76
N ILE A 325 7.11 -9.40 7.30
CA ILE A 325 8.39 -8.86 7.77
C ILE A 325 9.55 -9.72 7.28
N THR A 326 10.75 -9.15 7.21
CA THR A 326 11.97 -9.92 6.95
C THR A 326 12.46 -10.59 8.23
N MET A 327 12.78 -11.88 8.15
CA MET A 327 13.48 -12.61 9.20
C MET A 327 14.94 -12.14 9.30
N LYS A 328 15.26 -11.29 10.28
CA LYS A 328 16.63 -10.72 10.43
C LYS A 328 17.57 -11.59 11.27
N GLN A 329 17.03 -12.30 12.25
CA GLN A 329 17.84 -12.97 13.27
C GLN A 329 18.42 -14.30 12.76
N PRO A 330 19.60 -14.70 13.25
CA PRO A 330 20.26 -15.92 12.81
C PRO A 330 19.57 -17.19 13.36
N PRO A 331 19.80 -18.36 12.73
CA PRO A 331 19.40 -19.66 13.25
C PRO A 331 20.03 -19.97 14.62
N PRO A 332 19.49 -20.94 15.39
CA PRO A 332 18.40 -21.86 15.01
C PRO A 332 16.99 -21.40 15.40
N VAL A 333 16.88 -20.37 16.24
CA VAL A 333 15.60 -19.87 16.77
C VAL A 333 15.64 -18.36 16.85
N THR A 334 14.60 -17.72 16.32
CA THR A 334 14.30 -16.31 16.54
C THR A 334 13.27 -16.17 17.65
N HIS A 335 13.59 -15.38 18.67
CA HIS A 335 12.69 -15.07 19.77
C HIS A 335 11.91 -13.79 19.46
N PHE A 336 10.59 -13.92 19.39
CA PHE A 336 9.68 -12.80 19.24
C PHE A 336 8.94 -12.52 20.54
N VAL A 337 8.65 -11.24 20.78
CA VAL A 337 7.70 -10.79 21.79
C VAL A 337 6.63 -9.99 21.09
N MET A 338 5.37 -10.44 21.14
CA MET A 338 4.24 -9.59 20.75
C MET A 338 3.76 -8.86 21.99
N ALA A 339 3.84 -7.53 21.96
CA ALA A 339 3.45 -6.67 23.06
C ALA A 339 2.15 -5.96 22.72
N VAL A 340 1.08 -6.28 23.43
CA VAL A 340 -0.14 -5.47 23.45
C VAL A 340 0.17 -4.24 24.29
N LEU A 341 0.15 -3.07 23.66
CA LEU A 341 0.44 -1.79 24.31
C LEU A 341 -0.82 -1.21 24.95
N GLY A 342 -2.00 -1.57 24.42
CA GLY A 342 -3.31 -1.23 24.97
C GLY A 342 -4.34 -1.02 23.87
N THR A 343 -5.38 -0.25 24.15
CA THR A 343 -6.45 0.06 23.19
C THR A 343 -6.75 1.55 23.11
N GLY A 344 -7.32 1.99 21.99
CA GLY A 344 -7.75 3.38 21.80
C GLY A 344 -7.73 3.80 20.33
N PRO A 345 -8.28 4.97 20.00
CA PRO A 345 -8.19 5.51 18.65
C PRO A 345 -6.73 5.70 18.20
N GLN A 346 -6.42 5.38 16.94
CA GLN A 346 -5.09 5.61 16.38
C GLN A 346 -4.68 7.08 16.49
N GLY A 347 -3.43 7.34 16.91
CA GLY A 347 -2.92 8.70 17.13
C GLY A 347 -3.36 9.35 18.44
N SER A 348 -4.08 8.63 19.31
CA SER A 348 -4.42 9.10 20.67
C SER A 348 -3.56 8.40 21.73
N LEU A 349 -3.70 8.84 22.99
CA LEU A 349 -3.07 8.15 24.12
C LEU A 349 -3.76 6.80 24.33
N THR A 350 -2.98 5.73 24.29
CA THR A 350 -3.45 4.36 24.49
C THR A 350 -3.89 4.12 25.94
N ASP A 351 -5.06 3.49 26.13
CA ASP A 351 -5.45 2.89 27.40
C ASP A 351 -4.68 1.58 27.63
N THR A 352 -3.77 1.61 28.59
CA THR A 352 -2.87 0.49 28.90
C THR A 352 -3.52 -0.58 29.80
N SER A 353 -4.81 -0.49 30.11
CA SER A 353 -5.53 -1.45 30.96
C SER A 353 -5.45 -2.90 30.44
N LEU A 354 -5.29 -3.06 29.13
CA LEU A 354 -5.15 -4.36 28.46
C LEU A 354 -3.69 -4.71 28.08
N SER A 355 -2.72 -3.90 28.49
CA SER A 355 -1.32 -4.14 28.12
C SER A 355 -0.78 -5.47 28.67
N GLY A 356 0.12 -6.08 27.91
CA GLY A 356 0.71 -7.38 28.25
C GLY A 356 1.52 -7.95 27.10
N THR A 357 2.26 -9.02 27.35
CA THR A 357 3.14 -9.61 26.33
C THR A 357 2.97 -11.12 26.20
N ILE A 358 3.24 -11.64 25.00
CA ILE A 358 3.44 -13.06 24.75
C ILE A 358 4.82 -13.29 24.11
N GLN A 359 5.43 -14.44 24.42
CA GLN A 359 6.67 -14.88 23.80
C GLN A 359 6.38 -15.93 22.72
N VAL A 360 7.01 -15.79 21.56
CA VAL A 360 6.85 -16.70 20.42
C VAL A 360 8.22 -17.08 19.89
N ASP A 361 8.53 -18.37 19.90
CA ASP A 361 9.77 -18.91 19.34
C ASP A 361 9.50 -19.42 17.93
N VAL A 362 10.23 -18.86 16.96
CA VAL A 362 10.18 -19.28 15.56
C VAL A 362 11.47 -20.00 15.24
N LYS A 363 11.36 -21.24 14.77
CA LYS A 363 12.52 -22.00 14.28
C LYS A 363 13.01 -21.36 12.99
N THR A 364 14.30 -21.01 12.92
CA THR A 364 14.88 -20.26 11.81
C THR A 364 15.88 -21.11 11.06
N ALA A 365 15.78 -21.09 9.73
CA ALA A 365 16.72 -21.76 8.84
C ALA A 365 17.90 -20.84 8.48
N GLU A 366 19.03 -21.46 8.12
CA GLU A 366 20.20 -20.76 7.59
C GLU A 366 19.84 -19.87 6.40
N PRO A 367 20.50 -18.72 6.20
CA PRO A 367 20.26 -17.87 5.05
C PRO A 367 20.51 -18.64 3.75
N ILE A 368 19.67 -18.38 2.74
CA ILE A 368 19.86 -18.98 1.42
C ILE A 368 21.05 -18.30 0.76
N PRO A 369 22.08 -19.04 0.30
CA PRO A 369 23.23 -18.45 -0.35
C PRO A 369 22.78 -17.58 -1.52
N GLU A 370 23.11 -16.29 -1.49
CA GLU A 370 22.94 -15.45 -2.67
C GLU A 370 23.90 -15.99 -3.74
N PHE A 371 23.38 -16.60 -4.80
CA PHE A 371 24.24 -16.95 -5.93
C PHE A 371 24.86 -15.66 -6.46
N PRO A 372 26.19 -15.51 -6.43
CA PRO A 372 26.78 -14.30 -6.96
C PRO A 372 26.53 -14.32 -8.47
N VAL A 373 25.89 -13.25 -8.95
CA VAL A 373 25.56 -13.01 -10.37
C VAL A 373 26.78 -13.17 -11.30
N THR A 374 28.00 -13.23 -10.74
CA THR A 374 29.25 -13.54 -11.44
C THR A 374 29.29 -14.94 -12.08
N VAL A 375 28.55 -15.95 -11.61
CA VAL A 375 28.58 -17.29 -12.23
C VAL A 375 27.90 -17.29 -13.62
N PHE A 376 26.87 -16.48 -13.82
CA PHE A 376 26.25 -16.31 -15.14
C PHE A 376 27.15 -15.55 -16.12
N LEU A 377 27.93 -14.58 -15.64
CA LEU A 377 28.96 -13.91 -16.45
C LEU A 377 30.06 -14.88 -16.89
N ILE A 378 30.47 -15.82 -16.04
CA ILE A 378 31.47 -16.84 -16.40
C ILE A 378 30.90 -17.81 -17.43
N MET A 379 29.65 -18.26 -17.29
CA MET A 379 29.01 -19.13 -18.30
C MET A 379 28.82 -18.44 -19.65
N ALA A 380 28.45 -17.14 -19.66
CA ALA A 380 28.35 -16.36 -20.89
C ALA A 380 29.72 -16.15 -21.57
N VAL A 381 30.79 -15.92 -20.80
CA VAL A 381 32.16 -15.81 -21.30
C VAL A 381 32.68 -17.15 -21.84
N VAL A 382 32.38 -18.27 -21.18
CA VAL A 382 32.77 -19.62 -21.65
C VAL A 382 32.03 -20.00 -22.94
N ILE A 383 30.75 -19.64 -23.08
CA ILE A 383 29.98 -19.84 -24.32
C ILE A 383 30.50 -18.92 -25.45
N ALA A 384 30.81 -17.65 -25.15
CA ALA A 384 31.37 -16.72 -26.13
C ALA A 384 32.77 -17.16 -26.62
N ILE A 385 33.62 -17.67 -25.72
CA ILE A 385 34.93 -18.23 -26.08
C ILE A 385 34.77 -19.54 -26.87
N GLY A 386 33.82 -20.41 -26.52
CA GLY A 386 33.51 -21.63 -27.27
C GLY A 386 33.01 -21.37 -28.71
N ILE A 387 32.21 -20.32 -28.91
CA ILE A 387 31.75 -19.88 -30.24
C ILE A 387 32.91 -19.25 -31.04
N LEU A 388 33.86 -18.56 -30.38
CA LEU A 388 35.06 -18.05 -31.05
C LEU A 388 35.95 -19.21 -31.55
N PHE A 389 36.18 -20.24 -30.74
CA PHE A 389 37.03 -21.39 -31.12
C PHE A 389 36.43 -22.25 -32.25
N THR A 390 35.10 -22.31 -32.37
CA THR A 390 34.44 -23.01 -33.49
C THR A 390 34.48 -22.20 -34.79
N ARG A 391 34.52 -20.86 -34.73
CA ARG A 391 34.67 -20.00 -35.92
C ARG A 391 36.10 -19.90 -36.46
N PHE A 392 37.13 -20.12 -35.64
CA PHE A 392 38.52 -20.12 -36.12
C PHE A 392 38.99 -21.44 -36.74
N ARG A 393 38.27 -22.56 -36.54
CA ARG A 393 38.63 -23.85 -37.16
C ARG A 393 38.19 -24.04 -38.62
N SER A 394 37.35 -23.17 -39.16
CA SER A 394 36.83 -23.26 -40.54
C SER A 394 37.56 -22.37 -41.56
N GLY A 395 38.65 -21.69 -41.18
CA GLY A 395 39.36 -20.73 -42.05
C GLY A 395 40.72 -21.16 -42.62
N LEU A 396 41.28 -22.31 -42.22
CA LEU A 396 42.59 -22.76 -42.70
C LEU A 396 42.45 -23.89 -43.72
N SER A 397 42.00 -23.53 -44.91
CA SER A 397 42.19 -24.32 -46.13
C SER A 397 43.56 -23.98 -46.71
N ILE A 398 44.54 -24.86 -46.49
CA ILE A 398 45.86 -24.80 -47.11
C ILE A 398 45.73 -25.43 -48.50
N LYS A 399 45.86 -24.62 -49.56
CA LYS A 399 46.00 -25.09 -50.94
C LYS A 399 47.45 -25.55 -51.18
N PHE A 400 47.61 -26.72 -51.81
CA PHE A 400 48.71 -26.98 -52.74
C PHE A 400 48.16 -26.84 -54.17
#